data_AF-T0Z5E5-F1
#
_entry.id   AF-T0Z5E5-F1
#
_cell.length_a   1.000
_cell.length_b   1.000
_cell.length_c   1.000
_cell.angle_alpha   90.00
_cell.angle_beta   90.00
_cell.angle_gamma   90.00
#
_symmetry.space_group_name_H-M   'P 1'
#
loop_
_entity.id
_entity.type
_entity.pdbx_description
1 polymer ?
#
loop_
_entity_poly.entity_id
_entity_poly.type
_entity_poly.pdbx_seq_one_letter_code
_entity_poly.pdbx_strand_id
1 'polypeptide(L)'
;MRRIIERFRGREGFSEQDRRWTEKVADVRNWYVFSASERWREDDTEYEHYTDSGGKSGGQKEKLAYTVLAASLAYQFGLEWGSPRTRSFRFVVIDEAFGRGSDESARYGLELFKRLNLQLLVVTPLQKIHIIEPFVSSVAFVHNPEGRESRIRNLTIEEYRTEKESREASSAGEGGGPP
;
A
#
# COMPACT_ATOMS: atom_id res chain seq x y z
N MET A 1 -25.32 -15.51 31.99
CA MET A 1 -26.08 -14.27 31.74
C MET A 1 -25.71 -13.14 32.72
N ARG A 2 -25.89 -13.31 34.04
CA ARG A 2 -25.69 -12.26 35.07
C ARG A 2 -24.31 -11.58 35.02
N ARG A 3 -23.23 -12.35 34.84
CA ARG A 3 -21.85 -11.85 34.74
C ARG A 3 -21.61 -10.92 33.54
N ILE A 4 -22.30 -11.14 32.42
CA ILE A 4 -22.18 -10.29 31.23
C ILE A 4 -22.89 -8.96 31.47
N ILE A 5 -24.07 -8.99 32.09
CA ILE A 5 -24.85 -7.80 32.44
C ILE A 5 -24.11 -6.94 33.48
N GLU A 6 -23.49 -7.57 34.49
CA GLU A 6 -22.63 -6.88 35.46
C GLU A 6 -21.41 -6.24 34.81
N ARG A 7 -20.84 -6.89 33.79
CA ARG A 7 -19.73 -6.33 33.02
C ARG A 7 -20.14 -5.11 32.20
N PHE A 8 -21.31 -5.13 31.55
CA PHE A 8 -21.87 -3.97 30.85
C PHE A 8 -22.20 -2.80 31.79
N ARG A 9 -22.52 -3.09 33.06
CA ARG A 9 -22.76 -2.06 34.09
C ARG A 9 -21.49 -1.43 34.65
N GLY A 10 -20.32 -2.01 34.35
CA GLY A 10 -19.03 -1.59 34.87
C GLY A 10 -18.81 -2.14 36.28
N ARG A 11 -17.93 -3.14 36.41
CA ARG A 11 -17.60 -3.72 37.73
C ARG A 11 -16.66 -2.80 38.50
N GLU A 12 -16.84 -2.70 39.81
CA GLU A 12 -15.96 -1.93 40.69
C GLU A 12 -14.51 -2.42 40.57
N GLY A 13 -13.56 -1.49 40.43
CA GLY A 13 -12.13 -1.79 40.21
C GLY A 13 -11.75 -2.14 38.75
N PHE A 14 -12.72 -2.34 37.85
CA PHE A 14 -12.47 -2.71 36.44
C PHE A 14 -13.18 -1.79 35.43
N SER A 15 -13.68 -0.63 35.87
CA SER A 15 -14.53 0.28 35.08
C SER A 15 -13.96 0.64 33.70
N GLU A 16 -12.67 1.00 33.60
CA GLU A 16 -12.03 1.30 32.31
C GLU A 16 -11.88 0.07 31.41
N GLN A 17 -11.58 -1.09 31.98
CA GLN A 17 -11.47 -2.35 31.23
C GLN A 17 -12.84 -2.81 30.71
N ASP A 18 -13.89 -2.65 31.52
CA ASP A 18 -15.26 -2.99 31.18
C ASP A 18 -15.87 -2.02 30.17
N ARG A 19 -15.50 -0.73 30.22
CA ARG A 19 -15.85 0.26 29.19
C ARG A 19 -15.23 -0.09 27.84
N ARG A 20 -13.91 -0.33 27.79
CA ARG A 20 -13.22 -0.75 26.55
C ARG A 20 -13.77 -2.07 26.00
N TRP A 21 -14.09 -3.02 26.88
CA TRP A 21 -14.71 -4.28 26.48
C TRP A 21 -16.11 -4.04 25.90
N THR A 22 -16.93 -3.21 26.55
CA THR A 22 -18.27 -2.86 26.10
C THR A 22 -18.24 -2.21 24.72
N GLU A 23 -17.35 -1.23 24.50
CA GLU A 23 -17.14 -0.61 23.19
C GLU A 23 -16.75 -1.64 22.13
N LYS A 24 -15.85 -2.57 22.48
CA LYS A 24 -15.42 -3.65 21.57
C LYS A 24 -16.55 -4.60 21.20
N VAL A 25 -17.35 -5.06 22.17
CA VAL A 25 -18.40 -6.07 21.92
C VAL A 25 -19.69 -5.46 21.41
N ALA A 26 -19.96 -4.18 21.64
CA ALA A 26 -21.13 -3.50 21.10
C ALA A 26 -20.97 -3.11 19.62
N ASP A 27 -19.72 -2.94 19.16
CA ASP A 27 -19.44 -2.70 17.75
C ASP A 27 -19.56 -4.00 16.95
N VAL A 28 -20.65 -4.13 16.19
CA VAL A 28 -20.95 -5.28 15.34
C VAL A 28 -19.85 -5.59 14.33
N ARG A 29 -19.02 -4.61 13.95
CA ARG A 29 -17.89 -4.83 13.01
C ARG A 29 -16.84 -5.78 13.57
N ASN A 30 -16.70 -5.85 14.90
CA ASN A 30 -15.75 -6.74 15.58
C ASN A 30 -16.20 -8.21 15.62
N TRP A 31 -17.41 -8.51 15.15
CA TRP A 31 -17.98 -9.86 15.15
C TRP A 31 -17.86 -10.56 13.80
N TYR A 32 -17.40 -9.84 12.77
CA TYR A 32 -17.16 -10.41 11.46
C TYR A 32 -15.68 -10.78 11.32
N VAL A 33 -15.44 -12.03 10.90
CA VAL A 33 -14.13 -12.48 10.45
C VAL A 33 -14.19 -12.54 8.93
N PHE A 34 -13.30 -11.80 8.29
CA PHE A 34 -13.18 -11.82 6.83
C PHE A 34 -12.06 -12.78 6.44
N SER A 35 -12.34 -13.64 5.47
CA SER A 35 -11.32 -14.39 4.75
C SER A 35 -11.43 -14.09 3.26
N ALA A 36 -10.28 -14.10 2.57
CA ALA A 36 -10.21 -13.96 1.12
C ALA A 36 -9.56 -15.21 0.54
N SER A 37 -10.13 -15.76 -0.52
CA SER A 37 -9.56 -16.89 -1.26
C SER A 37 -9.20 -16.40 -2.66
N GLU A 38 -7.92 -16.48 -3.02
CA GLU A 38 -7.42 -16.29 -4.37
C GLU A 38 -7.52 -17.64 -5.09
N ARG A 39 -8.17 -17.63 -6.26
CA ARG A 39 -8.44 -18.83 -7.06
C ARG A 39 -7.96 -18.64 -8.49
N TRP A 40 -7.50 -19.73 -9.11
CA TRP A 40 -7.18 -19.76 -10.53
C TRP A 40 -8.45 -19.61 -11.35
N ARG A 41 -8.41 -18.78 -12.40
CA ARG A 41 -9.59 -18.57 -13.26
C ARG A 41 -9.95 -19.78 -14.12
N GLU A 42 -8.98 -20.64 -14.39
CA GLU A 42 -9.14 -21.77 -15.33
C GLU A 42 -9.93 -22.94 -14.73
N ASP A 43 -9.72 -23.21 -13.45
CA ASP A 43 -10.27 -24.40 -12.77
C ASP A 43 -10.89 -24.11 -11.38
N ASP A 44 -10.95 -22.82 -10.98
CA ASP A 44 -11.40 -22.36 -9.66
C ASP A 44 -10.66 -23.02 -8.47
N THR A 45 -9.48 -23.60 -8.72
CA THR A 45 -8.68 -24.18 -7.63
C THR A 45 -8.12 -23.08 -6.74
N GLU A 46 -8.17 -23.34 -5.43
CA GLU A 46 -7.66 -22.41 -4.43
C GLU A 46 -6.14 -22.30 -4.55
N TYR A 47 -5.68 -21.11 -4.92
CA TYR A 47 -4.27 -20.78 -4.97
C TYR A 47 -3.77 -20.33 -3.61
N GLU A 48 -4.51 -19.45 -2.94
CA GLU A 48 -4.10 -18.84 -1.67
C GLU A 48 -5.33 -18.49 -0.80
N HIS A 49 -5.33 -18.89 0.47
CA HIS A 49 -6.43 -18.60 1.41
C HIS A 49 -6.00 -17.69 2.56
N TYR A 50 -6.42 -16.42 2.58
CA TYR A 50 -6.07 -15.43 3.60
C TYR A 50 -7.11 -15.40 4.73
N THR A 51 -6.74 -15.86 5.92
CA THR A 51 -7.53 -15.75 7.16
C THR A 51 -6.90 -14.73 8.11
N ASP A 52 -7.73 -13.96 8.83
CA ASP A 52 -7.24 -12.94 9.75
C ASP A 52 -6.33 -13.54 10.87
N SER A 53 -5.27 -12.78 11.13
CA SER A 53 -4.36 -12.77 12.29
C SER A 53 -3.62 -14.03 12.77
N GLY A 54 -3.97 -15.26 12.36
CA GLY A 54 -3.46 -16.49 13.00
C GLY A 54 -2.09 -17.07 12.57
N GLY A 55 -1.61 -16.90 11.34
CA GLY A 55 -0.44 -17.70 10.91
C GLY A 55 0.20 -17.47 9.54
N LYS A 56 0.15 -16.26 8.97
CA LYS A 56 0.70 -15.97 7.63
C LYS A 56 1.90 -15.03 7.61
N SER A 57 2.74 -15.15 6.57
CA SER A 57 3.95 -14.32 6.38
C SER A 57 3.58 -12.85 6.18
N GLY A 58 4.50 -11.93 6.55
CA GLY A 58 4.25 -10.48 6.44
C GLY A 58 3.82 -10.03 5.05
N GLY A 59 4.42 -10.59 3.99
CA GLY A 59 4.10 -10.23 2.60
C GLY A 59 2.69 -10.63 2.15
N GLN A 60 2.14 -11.74 2.68
CA GLN A 60 0.75 -12.16 2.39
C GLN A 60 -0.27 -11.20 3.00
N LYS A 61 -0.01 -10.68 4.22
CA LYS A 61 -0.88 -9.67 4.86
C LYS A 61 -0.88 -8.37 4.08
N GLU A 62 0.28 -7.98 3.52
CA GLU A 62 0.41 -6.78 2.70
C GLU A 62 -0.31 -6.93 1.35
N LYS A 63 -0.18 -8.07 0.66
CA LYS A 63 -0.90 -8.33 -0.59
C LYS A 63 -2.41 -8.22 -0.38
N LEU A 64 -2.94 -8.82 0.70
CA LEU A 64 -4.36 -8.70 1.06
C LEU A 64 -4.76 -7.26 1.33
N ALA A 65 -3.96 -6.50 2.10
CA ALA A 65 -4.26 -5.11 2.40
C ALA A 65 -4.37 -4.25 1.12
N TYR A 66 -3.48 -4.44 0.16
CA TYR A 66 -3.56 -3.75 -1.13
C TYR A 66 -4.79 -4.17 -1.94
N THR A 67 -5.15 -5.45 -1.94
CA THR A 67 -6.38 -5.92 -2.60
C THR A 67 -7.65 -5.35 -1.96
N VAL A 68 -7.69 -5.26 -0.64
CA VAL A 68 -8.82 -4.64 0.07
C VAL A 68 -8.90 -3.15 -0.25
N LEU A 69 -7.77 -2.44 -0.24
CA LEU A 69 -7.68 -1.03 -0.64
C LEU A 69 -8.17 -0.86 -2.09
N ALA A 70 -7.71 -1.70 -3.00
CA ALA A 70 -8.11 -1.74 -4.40
C ALA A 70 -9.61 -1.87 -4.59
N ALA A 71 -10.20 -2.87 -3.93
CA ALA A 71 -11.62 -3.15 -3.99
C ALA A 71 -12.43 -1.99 -3.41
N SER A 72 -11.94 -1.40 -2.33
CA SER A 72 -12.55 -0.21 -1.70
C SER A 72 -12.54 0.99 -2.66
N LEU A 73 -11.42 1.25 -3.33
CA LEU A 73 -11.31 2.32 -4.33
C LEU A 73 -12.17 2.03 -5.55
N ALA A 74 -12.19 0.78 -6.02
CA ALA A 74 -13.02 0.37 -7.14
C ALA A 74 -14.51 0.56 -6.86
N TYR A 75 -14.94 0.22 -5.64
CA TYR A 75 -16.28 0.47 -5.15
C TYR A 75 -16.58 1.96 -5.06
N GLN A 76 -15.69 2.75 -4.41
CA GLN A 76 -15.89 4.18 -4.20
C GLN A 76 -15.96 4.97 -5.51
N PHE A 77 -15.15 4.60 -6.51
CA PHE A 77 -15.14 5.26 -7.81
C PHE A 77 -16.15 4.69 -8.81
N GLY A 78 -16.95 3.70 -8.41
CA GLY A 78 -17.93 3.05 -9.31
C GLY A 78 -17.27 2.51 -10.57
N LEU A 79 -16.12 1.83 -10.42
CA LEU A 79 -15.33 1.33 -11.54
C LEU A 79 -16.04 0.18 -12.25
N GLU A 80 -16.99 0.50 -13.12
CA GLU A 80 -17.58 -0.47 -14.03
C GLU A 80 -16.58 -0.84 -15.12
N TRP A 81 -16.11 -2.10 -15.09
CA TRP A 81 -15.28 -2.67 -16.13
C TRP A 81 -16.04 -2.62 -17.47
N GLY A 82 -15.57 -1.82 -18.42
CA GLY A 82 -16.11 -1.74 -19.78
C GLY A 82 -17.01 -0.54 -20.09
N SER A 83 -17.25 0.38 -19.14
CA SER A 83 -18.00 1.61 -19.44
C SER A 83 -17.08 2.69 -20.04
N PRO A 84 -17.46 3.33 -21.18
CA PRO A 84 -16.63 4.34 -21.84
C PRO A 84 -16.43 5.53 -20.91
N ARG A 85 -15.15 5.77 -20.55
CA ARG A 85 -14.60 6.91 -19.80
C ARG A 85 -15.66 7.91 -19.31
N THR A 86 -16.34 7.57 -18.22
CA THR A 86 -16.98 8.59 -17.40
C THR A 86 -15.90 9.60 -17.02
N ARG A 87 -16.21 10.90 -17.04
CA ARG A 87 -15.30 12.01 -16.72
C ARG A 87 -14.96 12.02 -15.21
N SER A 88 -14.55 10.89 -14.65
CA SER A 88 -14.19 10.70 -13.26
C SER A 88 -12.70 10.94 -13.07
N PHE A 89 -12.36 11.85 -12.16
CA PHE A 89 -11.00 12.05 -11.68
C PHE A 89 -10.72 11.05 -10.55
N ARG A 90 -9.77 10.14 -10.77
CA ARG A 90 -9.47 9.03 -9.86
C ARG A 90 -8.04 9.18 -9.36
N PHE A 91 -7.86 9.99 -8.33
CA PHE A 91 -6.54 10.35 -7.83
C PHE A 91 -6.32 9.77 -6.43
N VAL A 92 -5.16 9.16 -6.23
CA VAL A 92 -4.77 8.53 -4.97
C VAL A 92 -3.39 9.03 -4.58
N VAL A 93 -3.27 9.52 -3.35
CA VAL A 93 -2.01 9.89 -2.73
C VAL A 93 -1.64 8.80 -1.73
N ILE A 94 -0.40 8.32 -1.81
CA ILE A 94 0.13 7.35 -0.86
C ILE A 94 1.37 7.94 -0.23
N ASP A 95 1.26 8.28 1.06
CA ASP A 95 2.39 8.70 1.87
C ASP A 95 3.13 7.49 2.44
N GLU A 96 4.45 7.61 2.57
CA GLU A 96 5.37 6.52 2.94
C GLU A 96 5.12 5.20 2.18
N ALA A 97 4.74 5.31 0.90
CA ALA A 97 4.36 4.15 0.12
C ALA A 97 5.51 3.16 0.04
N PHE A 98 5.20 1.87 0.23
CA PHE A 98 6.15 0.78 0.06
C PHE A 98 7.37 0.84 1.00
N GLY A 99 7.32 1.67 2.05
CA GLY A 99 8.42 1.86 3.00
C GLY A 99 8.62 0.68 3.96
N ARG A 100 7.53 -0.01 4.34
CA ARG A 100 7.56 -1.16 5.28
C ARG A 100 7.34 -2.51 4.63
N GLY A 101 6.89 -2.53 3.38
CA GLY A 101 6.53 -3.75 2.69
C GLY A 101 7.59 -4.32 1.78
N SER A 102 7.37 -5.58 1.40
CA SER A 102 8.24 -6.27 0.45
C SER A 102 8.17 -5.62 -0.93
N ASP A 103 9.25 -5.71 -1.69
CA ASP A 103 9.29 -5.14 -3.05
C ASP A 103 8.27 -5.82 -3.98
N GLU A 104 7.97 -7.09 -3.73
CA GLU A 104 6.95 -7.86 -4.45
C GLU A 104 5.54 -7.34 -4.15
N SER A 105 5.21 -7.14 -2.87
CA SER A 105 3.92 -6.58 -2.43
C SER A 105 3.71 -5.16 -2.98
N ALA A 106 4.79 -4.37 -3.04
CA ALA A 106 4.76 -3.02 -3.60
C ALA A 106 4.47 -3.03 -5.11
N ARG A 107 5.17 -3.86 -5.88
CA ARG A 107 4.89 -4.05 -7.32
C ARG A 107 3.46 -4.52 -7.56
N TYR A 108 2.97 -5.45 -6.75
CA TYR A 108 1.59 -5.92 -6.84
C TYR A 108 0.59 -4.77 -6.68
N GLY A 109 0.76 -3.93 -5.65
CA GLY A 109 -0.09 -2.76 -5.44
C GLY A 109 -0.07 -1.79 -6.62
N LEU A 110 1.12 -1.48 -7.15
CA LEU A 110 1.29 -0.58 -8.30
C LEU A 110 0.66 -1.12 -9.59
N GLU A 111 0.84 -2.41 -9.90
CA GLU A 111 0.20 -3.07 -11.03
C GLU A 111 -1.33 -3.03 -10.92
N LEU A 112 -1.83 -3.24 -9.71
CA LEU A 112 -3.25 -3.19 -9.45
C LEU A 112 -3.81 -1.78 -9.66
N PHE A 113 -3.14 -0.73 -9.19
CA PHE A 113 -3.60 0.65 -9.40
C PHE A 113 -3.57 1.05 -10.88
N LYS A 114 -2.56 0.58 -11.63
CA LYS A 114 -2.48 0.72 -13.08
C LYS A 114 -3.68 0.07 -13.78
N ARG A 115 -4.05 -1.16 -13.38
CA ARG A 115 -5.24 -1.86 -13.92
C ARG A 115 -6.55 -1.16 -13.60
N LEU A 116 -6.64 -0.51 -12.44
CA LEU A 116 -7.81 0.28 -12.04
C LEU A 116 -7.87 1.68 -12.69
N ASN A 117 -6.85 2.05 -13.49
CA ASN A 117 -6.73 3.34 -14.14
C ASN A 117 -6.82 4.51 -13.14
N LEU A 118 -6.08 4.39 -12.02
CA LEU A 118 -5.95 5.42 -11.00
C LEU A 118 -4.72 6.28 -11.29
N GLN A 119 -4.84 7.59 -11.14
CA GLN A 119 -3.71 8.51 -11.11
C GLN A 119 -3.08 8.50 -9.72
N LEU A 120 -1.79 8.19 -9.65
CA LEU A 120 -1.07 8.04 -8.39
C LEU A 120 -0.12 9.21 -8.13
N LEU A 121 -0.09 9.66 -6.87
CA LEU A 121 1.02 10.44 -6.31
C LEU A 121 1.61 9.66 -5.14
N VAL A 122 2.85 9.24 -5.29
CA VAL A 122 3.55 8.40 -4.31
C VAL A 122 4.65 9.21 -3.64
N VAL A 123 4.61 9.29 -2.32
CA VAL A 123 5.71 9.81 -1.50
C VAL A 123 6.43 8.61 -0.89
N THR A 124 7.70 8.43 -1.25
CA THR A 124 8.49 7.29 -0.80
C THR A 124 9.95 7.69 -0.57
N PRO A 125 10.69 7.04 0.35
CA PRO A 125 12.12 7.27 0.50
C PRO A 125 12.90 6.98 -0.79
N LEU A 126 14.02 7.69 -1.00
CA LEU A 126 14.84 7.58 -2.21
C LEU A 126 15.26 6.14 -2.54
N GLN A 127 15.48 5.30 -1.52
CA GLN A 127 15.92 3.92 -1.65
C GLN A 127 14.90 3.05 -2.42
N LYS A 128 13.61 3.41 -2.37
CA LYS A 128 12.50 2.64 -2.96
C LYS A 128 12.14 3.10 -4.37
N ILE A 129 12.86 4.09 -4.93
CA ILE A 129 12.58 4.64 -6.26
C ILE A 129 12.55 3.57 -7.36
N HIS A 130 13.45 2.59 -7.32
CA HIS A 130 13.57 1.53 -8.32
C HIS A 130 12.32 0.64 -8.45
N ILE A 131 11.47 0.61 -7.42
CA ILE A 131 10.23 -0.18 -7.41
C ILE A 131 9.11 0.59 -8.12
N ILE A 132 9.03 1.90 -7.89
CA ILE A 132 8.00 2.78 -8.45
C ILE A 132 8.37 3.31 -9.84
N GLU A 133 9.66 3.35 -10.19
CA GLU A 133 10.21 3.82 -11.46
C GLU A 133 9.44 3.31 -12.69
N PRO A 134 9.03 2.02 -12.77
CA PRO A 134 8.30 1.51 -13.94
C PRO A 134 6.84 2.00 -14.05
N PHE A 135 6.29 2.59 -12.98
CA PHE A 135 4.88 2.91 -12.83
C PHE A 135 4.57 4.41 -12.82
N VAL A 136 5.59 5.27 -12.82
CA VAL A 136 5.47 6.72 -12.75
C VAL A 136 5.96 7.40 -14.02
N SER A 137 5.36 8.53 -14.37
CA SER A 137 5.76 9.35 -15.51
C SER A 137 6.78 10.44 -15.16
N SER A 138 6.87 10.79 -13.87
CA SER A 138 7.73 11.86 -13.36
C SER A 138 8.14 11.58 -11.92
N VAL A 139 9.32 12.05 -11.54
CA VAL A 139 9.86 11.96 -10.19
C VAL A 139 10.21 13.36 -9.70
N ALA A 140 9.82 13.68 -8.47
CA ALA A 140 10.17 14.92 -7.80
C ALA A 140 11.08 14.61 -6.60
N PHE A 141 12.34 15.03 -6.66
CA PHE A 141 13.26 14.90 -5.53
C PHE A 141 13.15 16.09 -4.60
N VAL A 142 12.74 15.84 -3.37
CA VAL A 142 12.69 16.84 -2.31
C VAL A 142 13.98 16.78 -1.50
N HIS A 143 14.67 17.91 -1.40
CA HIS A 143 15.91 18.07 -0.63
C HIS A 143 15.73 19.21 0.36
N ASN A 144 16.22 19.04 1.59
CA ASN A 144 16.24 20.11 2.59
C ASN A 144 17.69 20.38 3.04
N PRO A 145 18.49 21.12 2.25
CA PRO A 145 19.86 21.45 2.63
C PRO A 145 19.86 22.24 3.96
N GLU A 146 20.65 21.75 4.92
CA GLU A 146 20.81 22.34 6.26
C GLU A 146 19.52 22.52 7.08
N GLY A 147 18.41 21.88 6.66
CA GLY A 147 17.12 21.99 7.37
C GLY A 147 16.41 23.35 7.21
N ARG A 148 16.93 24.26 6.38
CA ARG A 148 16.48 25.66 6.28
C ARG A 148 15.44 25.91 5.20
N GLU A 149 15.46 25.13 4.12
CA GLU A 149 14.55 25.32 2.99
C GLU A 149 14.30 24.01 2.25
N SER A 150 13.06 23.76 1.86
CA SER A 150 12.73 22.62 1.01
C SER A 150 12.90 23.01 -0.47
N ARG A 151 13.79 22.33 -1.16
CA ARG A 151 14.04 22.46 -2.60
C ARG A 151 13.47 21.23 -3.32
N ILE A 152 12.81 21.45 -4.46
CA ILE A 152 12.24 20.38 -5.28
C ILE A 152 12.90 20.39 -6.64
N ARG A 153 13.35 19.22 -7.09
CA ARG A 153 13.83 18.99 -8.45
C ARG A 153 12.89 18.01 -9.14
N ASN A 154 12.18 18.48 -10.17
CA ASN A 154 11.29 17.67 -10.98
C ASN A 154 12.04 17.14 -12.19
N LEU A 155 11.86 15.84 -12.48
CA LEU A 155 12.34 15.18 -13.68
C LEU A 155 11.21 14.34 -14.26
N THR A 156 11.14 14.28 -15.58
CA THR A 156 10.43 13.21 -16.26
C THR A 156 11.13 11.87 -15.99
N ILE A 157 10.40 10.76 -16.15
CA ILE A 157 11.00 9.43 -15.98
C ILE A 157 12.10 9.15 -17.01
N GLU A 158 12.01 9.76 -18.20
CA GLU A 158 13.01 9.67 -19.26
C GLU A 158 14.31 10.37 -18.84
N GLU A 159 14.24 11.63 -18.38
CA GLU A 159 15.39 12.37 -17.86
C GLU A 159 16.04 11.63 -16.68
N TYR A 160 15.23 11.08 -15.77
CA TYR A 160 15.73 10.28 -14.65
C TYR A 160 16.52 9.05 -15.12
N ARG A 161 16.02 8.31 -16.12
CA ARG A 161 16.70 7.12 -16.66
C ARG A 161 18.00 7.49 -17.36
N THR A 162 18.00 8.54 -18.19
CA THR A 162 19.22 9.04 -18.84
C THR A 162 20.28 9.48 -17.82
N GLU A 163 19.87 10.19 -16.76
CA GLU A 163 20.80 10.55 -15.69
C GLU A 163 21.35 9.32 -14.95
N LYS A 164 20.51 8.34 -14.64
CA LYS A 164 20.92 7.10 -13.98
C LYS A 164 21.95 6.34 -14.82
N GLU A 165 21.69 6.17 -16.10
CA GLU A 165 22.62 5.54 -17.06
C GLU A 165 23.97 6.28 -17.13
N SER A 166 23.94 7.61 -17.18
CA SER A 166 25.17 8.43 -17.22
C SER A 166 26.03 8.29 -15.94
N ARG A 167 25.38 8.17 -14.78
CA ARG A 167 26.06 7.97 -13.48
C ARG A 167 26.65 6.57 -13.37
N GLU A 168 25.91 5.56 -13.80
CA GLU A 168 26.39 4.17 -13.82
C GLU A 168 27.60 4.02 -14.76
N ALA A 169 27.54 4.62 -15.96
CA ALA A 169 28.66 4.65 -16.91
C ALA A 169 29.90 5.38 -16.37
N SER A 170 29.72 6.49 -15.66
CA SER A 170 30.82 7.24 -15.04
C SER A 170 31.47 6.45 -13.89
N SER A 171 30.68 5.74 -13.08
CA SER A 171 31.18 4.92 -11.97
C SER A 171 31.92 3.65 -12.42
N ALA A 172 31.58 3.11 -13.60
CA ALA A 172 32.27 1.95 -14.17
C ALA A 172 33.65 2.30 -14.77
N GLY A 173 33.90 3.57 -15.09
CA GLY A 173 35.17 4.05 -15.66
C GLY A 173 36.30 4.26 -14.65
N GLU A 174 36.02 4.41 -13.36
CA GLU A 174 37.02 4.72 -12.32
C GLU A 174 37.61 3.47 -11.62
N GLY A 175 37.13 2.26 -11.92
CA GLY A 175 37.56 1.01 -11.28
C GLY A 175 38.68 0.21 -11.99
N GLY A 176 39.26 0.72 -13.08
CA GLY A 176 40.17 -0.02 -13.95
C GLY A 176 41.49 0.71 -14.26
N GLY A 177 42.28 1.06 -13.24
CA GLY A 177 43.67 1.49 -13.41
C GLY A 177 44.64 0.31 -13.16
N PRO A 178 45.62 0.03 -14.06
CA PRO A 178 46.53 -1.11 -13.91
C PRO A 178 47.55 -0.91 -12.75
N PRO A 179 48.20 -1.99 -12.27
CA PRO A 179 48.92 -2.04 -10.99
C PRO A 179 50.15 -1.13 -10.89
#